data_AF-A0A958QUN4-F1
#
_entry.id   AF-A0A958QUN4-F1
#
_cell.length_a   1.000
_cell.length_b   1.000
_cell.length_c   1.000
_cell.angle_alpha   90.00
_cell.angle_beta   90.00
_cell.angle_gamma   90.00
#
_symmetry.space_group_name_H-M   'P 1'
#
loop_
_entity.id
_entity.type
_entity.pdbx_description
1 polymer ?
#
loop_
_entity_poly.entity_id
_entity_poly.type
_entity_poly.pdbx_seq_one_letter_code
_entity_poly.pdbx_strand_id
1 'polypeptide(L)'
;MAKRSWIGNAKNIKGTWTITIAGTWLQGDTITLTIGDVSVVVVVGTSVTPTNVATLLKEGVNNGTLSDTTASCTPAAGGVGTFGEFYGLVATSAAGVVTITGTAGELYELSVAKSSTSGTVSPSGAITPSPAPTGKYFWDNTENWKEDTVPVNGDDIVFDRGNVPCKYNIDTAIQPASVRVTKDYSGFIGLKPVNKDVQDKHFREYRQAK
;
A
#
# COMPACT_ATOMS: atom_id res chain seq x y z
N MET A 1 -12.22 -27.50 20.04
CA MET A 1 -11.13 -26.62 19.57
C MET A 1 -10.69 -27.18 18.24
N ALA A 2 -10.85 -26.44 17.14
CA ALA A 2 -10.36 -26.88 15.85
C ALA A 2 -8.91 -26.44 15.68
N LYS A 3 -8.08 -27.28 15.06
CA LYS A 3 -6.71 -26.89 14.70
C LYS A 3 -6.76 -26.05 13.43
N ARG A 4 -6.03 -24.92 13.43
CA ARG A 4 -5.81 -24.06 12.27
C ARG A 4 -4.32 -23.94 12.01
N SER A 5 -3.85 -24.52 10.91
CA SER A 5 -2.42 -24.62 10.61
C SER A 5 -2.05 -23.62 9.51
N TRP A 6 -1.16 -22.67 9.80
CA TRP A 6 -0.66 -21.73 8.80
C TRP A 6 0.21 -22.43 7.76
N ILE A 7 -0.07 -22.18 6.49
CA ILE A 7 0.71 -22.71 5.34
C ILE A 7 1.15 -21.62 4.37
N GLY A 8 0.48 -20.45 4.35
CA GLY A 8 0.87 -19.34 3.48
C GLY A 8 0.88 -19.72 1.99
N ASN A 9 -0.20 -20.29 1.47
CA ASN A 9 -0.29 -20.84 0.11
C ASN A 9 -1.10 -19.98 -0.87
N ALA A 10 -1.82 -18.96 -0.38
CA ALA A 10 -2.69 -18.13 -1.20
C ALA A 10 -1.95 -17.44 -2.35
N LYS A 11 -2.60 -17.35 -3.51
CA LYS A 11 -2.02 -16.66 -4.66
C LYS A 11 -1.90 -15.16 -4.39
N ASN A 12 -0.73 -14.60 -4.68
CA ASN A 12 -0.52 -13.16 -4.58
C ASN A 12 -1.38 -12.39 -5.61
N ILE A 13 -2.16 -11.45 -5.10
CA ILE A 13 -3.00 -10.52 -5.85
C ILE A 13 -2.49 -9.10 -5.58
N LYS A 14 -2.44 -8.30 -6.65
CA LYS A 14 -2.04 -6.89 -6.60
C LYS A 14 -3.21 -6.01 -6.17
N GLY A 15 -2.94 -5.04 -5.31
CA GLY A 15 -3.86 -3.93 -5.06
C GLY A 15 -3.81 -2.91 -6.19
N THR A 16 -4.95 -2.33 -6.53
CA THR A 16 -5.02 -1.18 -7.45
C THR A 16 -5.80 -0.04 -6.81
N TRP A 17 -5.20 1.14 -6.75
CA TRP A 17 -5.78 2.35 -6.19
C TRP A 17 -6.04 3.36 -7.31
N THR A 18 -7.25 3.88 -7.36
CA THR A 18 -7.67 4.81 -8.41
C THR A 18 -7.95 6.18 -7.82
N ILE A 19 -7.37 7.22 -8.43
CA ILE A 19 -7.57 8.62 -8.09
C ILE A 19 -8.10 9.32 -9.32
N THR A 20 -9.32 9.83 -9.26
CA THR A 20 -9.92 10.66 -10.30
C THR A 20 -9.66 12.12 -10.00
N ILE A 21 -9.04 12.82 -10.94
CA ILE A 21 -8.78 14.26 -10.91
C ILE A 21 -9.78 14.93 -11.85
N ALA A 22 -10.45 15.96 -11.37
CA ALA A 22 -11.42 16.74 -12.14
C ALA A 22 -11.44 18.20 -11.68
N GLY A 23 -12.43 18.96 -12.13
CA GLY A 23 -12.59 20.37 -11.79
C GLY A 23 -11.56 21.28 -12.48
N THR A 24 -11.42 22.49 -11.94
CA THR A 24 -10.52 23.52 -12.48
C THR A 24 -9.35 23.71 -11.54
N TRP A 25 -8.15 23.36 -12.00
CA TRP A 25 -6.93 23.59 -11.24
C TRP A 25 -6.29 24.92 -11.62
N LEU A 26 -5.44 25.41 -10.75
CA LEU A 26 -4.66 26.63 -10.95
C LEU A 26 -3.18 26.33 -10.71
N GLN A 27 -2.32 27.17 -11.28
CA GLN A 27 -0.90 27.12 -10.98
C GLN A 27 -0.69 27.36 -9.48
N GLY A 28 0.19 26.56 -8.87
CA GLY A 28 0.47 26.60 -7.44
C GLY A 28 -0.46 25.72 -6.58
N ASP A 29 -1.55 25.20 -7.14
CA ASP A 29 -2.33 24.16 -6.47
C ASP A 29 -1.45 22.92 -6.24
N THR A 30 -1.74 22.15 -5.20
CA THR A 30 -0.99 20.94 -4.88
C THR A 30 -1.89 19.72 -4.86
N ILE A 31 -1.30 18.59 -5.24
CA ILE A 31 -1.83 17.25 -5.01
C ILE A 31 -0.79 16.45 -4.22
N THR A 32 -1.22 15.82 -3.13
CA THR A 32 -0.36 15.11 -2.19
C THR A 32 -0.80 13.67 -2.09
N LEU A 33 0.11 12.73 -2.37
CA LEU A 33 -0.09 11.30 -2.11
C LEU A 33 0.77 10.89 -0.92
N THR A 34 0.16 10.21 0.05
CA THR A 34 0.77 9.84 1.32
C THR A 34 0.68 8.33 1.56
N ILE A 35 1.75 7.75 2.10
CA ILE A 35 1.81 6.37 2.61
C ILE A 35 2.45 6.42 4.00
N GLY A 36 1.70 6.04 5.03
CA GLY A 36 2.10 6.28 6.42
C GLY A 36 2.43 7.76 6.65
N ASP A 37 3.63 8.04 7.15
CA ASP A 37 4.08 9.41 7.47
C ASP A 37 4.88 10.11 6.35
N VAL A 38 4.99 9.51 5.15
CA VAL A 38 5.75 10.10 4.03
C VAL A 38 4.83 10.48 2.87
N SER A 39 5.15 11.59 2.23
CA SER A 39 4.32 12.18 1.19
C SER A 39 5.14 12.59 -0.04
N VAL A 40 4.53 12.39 -1.20
CA VAL A 40 4.91 13.04 -2.45
C VAL A 40 3.93 14.19 -2.69
N VAL A 41 4.46 15.40 -2.79
CA VAL A 41 3.70 16.62 -3.05
C VAL A 41 4.06 17.11 -4.45
N VAL A 42 3.06 17.17 -5.32
CA VAL A 42 3.20 17.76 -6.65
C VAL A 42 2.52 19.12 -6.65
N VAL A 43 3.27 20.15 -7.01
CA VAL A 43 2.77 21.51 -7.23
C VAL A 43 2.49 21.68 -8.72
N VAL A 44 1.25 22.02 -9.05
CA VAL A 44 0.77 22.21 -10.42
C VAL A 44 1.43 23.45 -11.03
N GLY A 45 1.99 23.28 -12.22
CA GLY A 45 2.55 24.36 -13.03
C GLY A 45 1.47 25.07 -13.86
N THR A 46 1.82 25.44 -15.08
CA THR A 46 0.91 26.08 -16.04
C THR A 46 -0.05 25.10 -16.70
N SER A 47 0.24 23.81 -16.64
CA SER A 47 -0.58 22.74 -17.20
C SER A 47 -1.69 22.33 -16.22
N VAL A 48 -2.77 23.11 -16.23
CA VAL A 48 -3.83 23.06 -15.22
C VAL A 48 -5.05 22.21 -15.59
N THR A 49 -5.00 21.45 -16.70
CA THR A 49 -6.12 20.54 -17.01
C THR A 49 -6.08 19.31 -16.08
N PRO A 50 -7.22 18.71 -15.74
CA PRO A 50 -7.24 17.48 -14.92
C PRO A 50 -6.35 16.36 -15.48
N THR A 51 -6.30 16.21 -16.80
CA THR A 51 -5.41 15.26 -17.48
C THR A 51 -3.94 15.57 -17.23
N ASN A 52 -3.54 16.85 -17.29
CA ASN A 52 -2.15 17.22 -17.00
C ASN A 52 -1.81 17.04 -15.53
N VAL A 53 -2.70 17.43 -14.61
CA VAL A 53 -2.48 17.22 -13.17
C VAL A 53 -2.36 15.73 -12.84
N ALA A 54 -3.13 14.86 -13.49
CA ALA A 54 -3.00 13.40 -13.35
C ALA A 54 -1.66 12.88 -13.85
N THR A 55 -1.18 13.41 -14.98
CA THR A 55 0.16 13.09 -15.50
C THR A 55 1.25 13.54 -14.53
N LEU A 56 1.16 14.74 -13.97
CA LEU A 56 2.13 15.25 -12.99
C LEU A 56 2.15 14.41 -11.70
N LEU A 57 0.99 14.00 -11.19
CA LEU A 57 0.95 13.08 -10.04
C LEU A 57 1.61 11.74 -10.37
N LYS A 58 1.30 11.15 -11.53
CA LYS A 58 1.93 9.90 -11.99
C LYS A 58 3.46 10.05 -12.11
N GLU A 59 3.94 11.16 -12.64
CA GLU A 59 5.38 11.45 -12.76
C GLU A 59 6.03 11.63 -11.38
N GLY A 60 5.39 12.37 -10.48
CA GLY A 60 5.85 12.55 -9.10
C GLY A 60 5.91 11.24 -8.31
N VAL A 61 4.96 10.33 -8.49
CA VAL A 61 5.00 9.01 -7.84
C VAL A 61 6.16 8.18 -8.38
N ASN A 62 6.28 8.05 -9.71
CA ASN A 62 7.22 7.13 -10.36
C ASN A 62 8.68 7.61 -10.40
N ASN A 63 9.02 8.76 -9.80
CA ASN A 63 10.31 9.43 -10.03
C ASN A 63 10.57 9.71 -11.54
N GLY A 64 9.52 10.15 -12.24
CA GLY A 64 9.61 10.57 -13.63
C GLY A 64 9.98 12.04 -13.74
N THR A 65 10.58 12.42 -14.87
CA THR A 65 10.69 13.84 -15.25
C THR A 65 9.30 14.44 -15.39
N LEU A 66 9.06 15.60 -14.77
CA LEU A 66 7.80 16.31 -14.93
C LEU A 66 7.68 16.84 -16.35
N SER A 67 6.55 16.51 -16.99
CA SER A 67 6.22 16.97 -18.34
C SER A 67 5.94 18.48 -18.41
N ASP A 68 5.42 19.06 -17.33
CA ASP A 68 5.34 20.51 -17.15
C ASP A 68 6.60 21.01 -16.42
N THR A 69 7.44 21.76 -17.12
CA THR A 69 8.71 22.29 -16.59
C THR A 69 8.51 23.42 -15.57
N THR A 70 7.28 23.92 -15.41
CA THR A 70 6.91 24.92 -14.40
C THR A 70 6.26 24.29 -13.16
N ALA A 71 5.97 22.99 -13.21
CA ALA A 71 5.54 22.22 -12.05
C ALA A 71 6.73 21.82 -11.17
N SER A 72 6.47 21.40 -9.94
CA SER A 72 7.50 20.85 -9.07
C SER A 72 7.00 19.64 -8.28
N CYS A 73 7.94 18.81 -7.83
CA CYS A 73 7.68 17.64 -7.01
C CYS A 73 8.59 17.67 -5.78
N THR A 74 8.02 17.41 -4.61
CA THR A 74 8.75 17.23 -3.36
C THR A 74 8.42 15.85 -2.81
N PRO A 75 9.43 14.99 -2.57
CA PRO A 75 10.85 15.18 -2.90
C PRO A 75 11.12 15.21 -4.41
N ALA A 76 12.22 15.84 -4.83
CA ALA A 76 12.54 16.03 -6.26
C ALA A 76 12.73 14.71 -7.03
N ALA A 77 13.21 13.66 -6.35
CA ALA A 77 13.31 12.30 -6.89
C ALA A 77 12.00 11.51 -6.77
N GLY A 78 10.87 12.17 -6.55
CA GLY A 78 9.56 11.54 -6.44
C GLY A 78 9.42 10.50 -5.32
N GLY A 79 8.30 9.78 -5.35
CA GLY A 79 7.97 8.76 -4.34
C GLY A 79 8.93 7.59 -4.37
N VAL A 80 8.90 6.80 -5.44
CA VAL A 80 9.68 5.55 -5.57
C VAL A 80 11.20 5.82 -5.47
N GLY A 81 11.66 6.95 -6.00
CA GLY A 81 13.07 7.34 -5.97
C GLY A 81 13.57 7.67 -4.57
N THR A 82 12.69 8.17 -3.69
CA THR A 82 13.08 8.68 -2.37
C THR A 82 12.70 7.75 -1.22
N PHE A 83 11.45 7.28 -1.20
CA PHE A 83 10.84 6.60 -0.07
C PHE A 83 10.75 5.09 -0.29
N GLY A 84 11.13 4.30 0.72
CA GLY A 84 11.01 2.84 0.66
C GLY A 84 9.55 2.37 0.68
N GLU A 85 8.66 3.16 1.28
CA GLU A 85 7.22 2.93 1.40
C GLU A 85 6.50 3.00 0.06
N PHE A 86 7.08 3.76 -0.89
CA PHE A 86 6.60 3.84 -2.25
C PHE A 86 7.21 2.77 -3.15
N TYR A 87 8.21 2.03 -2.67
CA TYR A 87 8.82 0.96 -3.44
C TYR A 87 7.76 -0.08 -3.81
N GLY A 88 7.82 -0.58 -5.05
CA GLY A 88 6.87 -1.58 -5.54
C GLY A 88 5.53 -0.99 -6.01
N LEU A 89 5.35 0.33 -5.95
CA LEU A 89 4.25 1.03 -6.59
C LEU A 89 4.61 1.47 -8.01
N VAL A 90 3.64 1.39 -8.91
CA VAL A 90 3.70 1.94 -10.26
C VAL A 90 2.44 2.72 -10.55
N ALA A 91 2.57 4.00 -10.88
CA ALA A 91 1.47 4.85 -11.31
C ALA A 91 1.35 4.90 -12.84
N THR A 92 0.13 4.86 -13.34
CA THR A 92 -0.23 5.20 -14.72
C THR A 92 -1.29 6.29 -14.68
N SER A 93 -1.42 7.08 -15.75
CA SER A 93 -2.47 8.09 -15.88
C SER A 93 -3.15 8.03 -17.24
N ALA A 94 -4.46 8.26 -17.26
CA ALA A 94 -5.24 8.40 -18.49
C ALA A 94 -6.48 9.26 -18.20
N ALA A 95 -6.73 10.28 -19.04
CA ALA A 95 -7.95 11.10 -19.02
C ALA A 95 -8.35 11.63 -17.62
N GLY A 96 -7.38 12.17 -16.86
CA GLY A 96 -7.61 12.70 -15.51
C GLY A 96 -7.68 11.63 -14.41
N VAL A 97 -7.53 10.35 -14.74
CA VAL A 97 -7.47 9.26 -13.75
C VAL A 97 -6.04 8.80 -13.57
N VAL A 98 -5.61 8.67 -12.31
CA VAL A 98 -4.34 8.03 -11.93
C VAL A 98 -4.65 6.67 -11.33
N THR A 99 -4.01 5.64 -11.87
CA THR A 99 -4.10 4.26 -11.38
C THR A 99 -2.76 3.87 -10.80
N ILE A 100 -2.72 3.59 -9.51
CA ILE A 100 -1.53 3.13 -8.80
C ILE A 100 -1.67 1.63 -8.57
N THR A 101 -0.69 0.87 -9.00
CA THR A 101 -0.64 -0.59 -8.84
C THR A 101 0.50 -0.95 -7.91
N GLY A 102 0.22 -1.77 -6.91
CA GLY A 102 1.22 -2.27 -5.97
C GLY A 102 1.78 -3.62 -6.37
N THR A 103 2.87 -4.01 -5.71
CA THR A 103 3.43 -5.35 -5.83
C THR A 103 2.45 -6.40 -5.30
N ALA A 104 2.32 -7.52 -6.00
CA ALA A 104 1.34 -8.55 -5.65
C ALA A 104 1.66 -9.22 -4.31
N GLY A 105 0.66 -9.31 -3.42
CA GLY A 105 0.82 -9.87 -2.08
C GLY A 105 1.43 -8.93 -1.04
N GLU A 106 1.57 -7.64 -1.35
CA GLU A 106 2.00 -6.60 -0.41
C GLU A 106 0.84 -5.63 -0.15
N LEU A 107 0.71 -5.18 1.09
CA LEU A 107 -0.32 -4.24 1.52
C LEU A 107 0.24 -2.81 1.51
N TYR A 108 -0.54 -1.86 0.99
CA TYR A 108 -0.21 -0.44 1.03
C TYR A 108 -1.44 0.35 1.48
N GLU A 109 -1.23 1.35 2.32
CA GLU A 109 -2.27 2.27 2.81
C GLU A 109 -2.03 3.65 2.20
N LEU A 110 -2.76 3.96 1.13
CA LEU A 110 -2.60 5.22 0.40
C LEU A 110 -3.68 6.22 0.82
N SER A 111 -3.29 7.48 0.93
CA SER A 111 -4.23 8.60 1.02
C SER A 111 -3.84 9.73 0.08
N VAL A 112 -4.84 10.46 -0.42
CA VAL A 112 -4.64 11.60 -1.33
C VAL A 112 -5.33 12.85 -0.81
N ALA A 113 -4.67 13.99 -0.95
CA ALA A 113 -5.20 15.31 -0.59
C ALA A 113 -4.85 16.34 -1.67
N LYS A 114 -5.54 17.49 -1.64
CA LYS A 114 -5.28 18.63 -2.52
C LYS A 114 -5.32 19.94 -1.74
N SER A 115 -4.62 20.97 -2.23
CA SER A 115 -4.84 22.36 -1.78
C SER A 115 -5.86 23.12 -2.63
N SER A 116 -6.11 22.68 -3.87
CA SER A 116 -6.97 23.39 -4.81
C SER A 116 -8.37 23.61 -4.25
N THR A 117 -8.94 24.80 -4.44
CA THR A 117 -10.34 25.09 -4.07
C THR A 117 -11.32 24.54 -5.11
N SER A 118 -10.99 24.65 -6.40
CA SER A 118 -11.89 24.33 -7.52
C SER A 118 -11.55 23.03 -8.24
N GLY A 119 -10.28 22.58 -8.16
CA GLY A 119 -9.87 21.26 -8.60
C GLY A 119 -10.42 20.21 -7.63
N THR A 120 -10.72 19.01 -8.12
CA THR A 120 -11.24 17.92 -7.29
C THR A 120 -10.38 16.66 -7.42
N VAL A 121 -10.32 15.90 -6.33
CA VAL A 121 -9.73 14.55 -6.28
C VAL A 121 -10.77 13.60 -5.68
N SER A 122 -10.93 12.42 -6.25
CA SER A 122 -11.82 11.38 -5.75
C SER A 122 -11.13 10.01 -5.78
N PRO A 123 -11.01 9.30 -4.65
CA PRO A 123 -11.43 9.75 -3.32
C PRO A 123 -10.54 10.90 -2.79
N SER A 124 -10.97 11.54 -1.71
CA SER A 124 -10.14 12.46 -0.92
C SER A 124 -9.96 11.84 0.47
N GLY A 125 -8.71 11.72 0.92
CA GLY A 125 -8.34 10.92 2.09
C GLY A 125 -7.91 9.51 1.68
N ALA A 126 -8.25 8.52 2.51
CA ALA A 126 -7.88 7.12 2.28
C ALA A 126 -8.45 6.58 0.96
N ILE A 127 -7.62 5.81 0.24
CA ILE A 127 -7.99 5.19 -1.04
C ILE A 127 -8.21 3.70 -0.81
N THR A 128 -9.42 3.22 -1.08
CA THR A 128 -9.72 1.78 -1.01
C THR A 128 -9.25 1.10 -2.31
N PRO A 129 -8.41 0.05 -2.23
CA PRO A 129 -7.98 -0.68 -3.41
C PRO A 129 -9.10 -1.55 -4.01
N SER A 130 -9.09 -1.70 -5.33
CA SER A 130 -9.96 -2.63 -6.06
C SER A 130 -9.24 -3.25 -7.27
N PRO A 131 -8.97 -4.57 -7.29
CA PRO A 131 -9.17 -5.50 -6.18
C PRO A 131 -8.29 -5.15 -4.97
N ALA A 132 -8.70 -5.59 -3.78
CA ALA A 132 -7.87 -5.49 -2.59
C ALA A 132 -6.62 -6.39 -2.72
N PRO A 133 -5.44 -5.94 -2.26
CA PRO A 133 -4.26 -6.80 -2.20
C PRO A 133 -4.52 -7.95 -1.23
N THR A 134 -4.09 -9.15 -1.63
CA THR A 134 -4.09 -10.34 -0.77
C THR A 134 -3.01 -11.30 -1.27
N GLY A 135 -2.76 -12.39 -0.55
CA GLY A 135 -1.82 -13.41 -0.98
C GLY A 135 -1.24 -14.19 0.19
N LYS A 136 -0.11 -14.84 -0.06
CA LYS A 136 0.50 -15.82 0.86
C LYS A 136 0.89 -15.29 2.24
N TYR A 137 0.89 -13.96 2.42
CA TYR A 137 1.26 -13.28 3.66
C TYR A 137 0.05 -12.78 4.48
N PHE A 138 -1.18 -13.04 4.04
CA PHE A 138 -2.41 -12.48 4.59
C PHE A 138 -3.13 -13.45 5.53
N TRP A 139 -3.28 -13.09 6.80
CA TRP A 139 -3.96 -13.90 7.81
C TRP A 139 -5.42 -14.23 7.43
N ASP A 140 -6.13 -13.26 6.88
CA ASP A 140 -7.55 -13.33 6.56
C ASP A 140 -7.87 -14.10 5.26
N ASN A 141 -6.85 -14.56 4.53
CA ASN A 141 -7.05 -15.38 3.35
C ASN A 141 -7.17 -16.87 3.76
N THR A 142 -8.31 -17.48 3.48
CA THR A 142 -8.59 -18.88 3.83
C THR A 142 -7.58 -19.86 3.23
N GLU A 143 -7.07 -19.61 2.02
CA GLU A 143 -6.09 -20.48 1.35
C GLU A 143 -4.72 -20.51 2.07
N ASN A 144 -4.47 -19.59 3.01
CA ASN A 144 -3.27 -19.62 3.84
C ASN A 144 -3.36 -20.54 5.04
N TRP A 145 -4.54 -21.12 5.27
CA TRP A 145 -4.79 -22.08 6.33
C TRP A 145 -5.00 -23.46 5.72
N LYS A 146 -4.33 -24.47 6.28
CA LYS A 146 -4.42 -25.84 5.80
C LYS A 146 -5.87 -26.36 5.75
N GLU A 147 -6.70 -25.84 6.64
CA GLU A 147 -8.11 -26.21 6.79
C GLU A 147 -9.07 -25.27 6.01
N ASP A 148 -8.55 -24.46 5.08
CA ASP A 148 -9.30 -23.52 4.23
C ASP A 148 -10.26 -22.61 5.03
N THR A 149 -9.89 -22.26 6.25
CA THR A 149 -10.71 -21.47 7.17
C THR A 149 -9.81 -20.62 8.06
N VAL A 150 -10.13 -19.33 8.17
CA VAL A 150 -9.44 -18.40 9.07
C VAL A 150 -9.76 -18.75 10.54
N PRO A 151 -8.80 -18.65 11.48
CA PRO A 151 -9.04 -18.93 12.88
C PRO A 151 -10.10 -18.02 13.51
N VAL A 152 -10.88 -18.59 14.42
CA VAL A 152 -11.89 -17.89 15.23
C VAL A 152 -11.69 -18.18 16.72
N ASN A 153 -12.54 -17.61 17.58
CA ASN A 153 -12.50 -17.85 19.03
C ASN A 153 -12.51 -19.35 19.36
N GLY A 154 -11.60 -19.76 20.25
CA GLY A 154 -11.50 -21.14 20.73
C GLY A 154 -10.78 -22.12 19.80
N ASP A 155 -10.21 -21.64 18.68
CA ASP A 155 -9.35 -22.46 17.82
C ASP A 155 -7.91 -22.57 18.36
N ASP A 156 -7.24 -23.65 18.01
CA ASP A 156 -5.81 -23.85 18.22
C ASP A 156 -5.04 -23.37 16.98
N ILE A 157 -4.37 -22.22 17.06
CA ILE A 157 -3.58 -21.66 15.97
C ILE A 157 -2.18 -22.29 16.00
N VAL A 158 -1.75 -22.83 14.86
CA VAL A 158 -0.51 -23.58 14.77
C VAL A 158 0.36 -23.11 13.60
N PHE A 159 1.59 -22.72 13.93
CA PHE A 159 2.68 -22.47 13.01
C PHE A 159 3.69 -23.61 13.17
N ASP A 160 3.54 -24.67 12.38
CA ASP A 160 4.32 -25.92 12.56
C ASP A 160 5.26 -26.30 11.40
N ARG A 161 5.25 -25.56 10.29
CA ARG A 161 6.09 -25.86 9.12
C ARG A 161 6.26 -24.66 8.21
N GLY A 162 7.34 -24.67 7.44
CA GLY A 162 7.57 -23.74 6.35
C GLY A 162 8.21 -22.42 6.80
N ASN A 163 8.35 -21.52 5.85
CA ASN A 163 9.06 -20.25 6.01
C ASN A 163 8.24 -19.04 5.55
N VAL A 164 6.97 -19.25 5.16
CA VAL A 164 6.11 -18.16 4.68
C VAL A 164 5.67 -17.31 5.87
N PRO A 165 6.05 -16.03 5.92
CA PRO A 165 5.63 -15.13 6.99
C PRO A 165 4.13 -14.88 6.99
N CYS A 166 3.55 -14.73 8.16
CA CYS A 166 2.18 -14.24 8.32
C CYS A 166 2.25 -12.76 8.70
N LYS A 167 2.02 -11.85 7.74
CA LYS A 167 2.33 -10.41 7.89
C LYS A 167 1.09 -9.55 8.14
N TYR A 168 0.08 -9.68 7.27
CA TYR A 168 -1.00 -8.70 7.12
C TYR A 168 -2.33 -9.22 7.68
N ASN A 169 -3.20 -8.28 8.06
CA ASN A 169 -4.59 -8.52 8.49
C ASN A 169 -4.72 -9.55 9.64
N ILE A 170 -3.73 -9.62 10.53
CA ILE A 170 -3.79 -10.48 11.72
C ILE A 170 -4.92 -9.98 12.62
N ASP A 171 -5.93 -10.81 12.82
CA ASP A 171 -7.05 -10.49 13.69
C ASP A 171 -6.61 -10.58 15.16
N THR A 172 -6.67 -9.44 15.85
CA THR A 172 -6.32 -9.32 17.28
C THR A 172 -7.54 -9.38 18.19
N ALA A 173 -8.75 -9.41 17.63
CA ALA A 173 -10.00 -9.48 18.39
C ALA A 173 -10.39 -10.92 18.75
N ILE A 174 -9.80 -11.92 18.11
CA ILE A 174 -10.05 -13.32 18.45
C ILE A 174 -9.38 -13.74 19.76
N GLN A 175 -10.03 -14.66 20.46
CA GLN A 175 -9.50 -15.32 21.66
C GLN A 175 -9.21 -16.79 21.31
N PRO A 176 -8.01 -17.11 20.81
CA PRO A 176 -7.67 -18.48 20.50
C PRO A 176 -7.54 -19.32 21.78
N ALA A 177 -7.84 -20.61 21.66
CA ALA A 177 -7.59 -21.55 22.76
C ALA A 177 -6.08 -21.74 23.00
N SER A 178 -5.29 -21.76 21.94
CA SER A 178 -3.84 -21.74 22.02
C SER A 178 -3.21 -21.15 20.75
N VAL A 179 -1.97 -20.65 20.90
CA VAL A 179 -1.08 -20.30 19.78
C VAL A 179 0.20 -21.11 19.96
N ARG A 180 0.51 -21.98 18.99
CA ARG A 180 1.70 -22.82 19.01
C ARG A 180 2.59 -22.49 17.84
N VAL A 181 3.83 -22.10 18.13
CA VAL A 181 4.91 -21.95 17.14
C VAL A 181 5.95 -23.02 17.41
N THR A 182 6.21 -23.91 16.45
CA THR A 182 7.21 -24.97 16.60
C THR A 182 8.54 -24.55 15.99
N LYS A 183 9.61 -25.27 16.34
CA LYS A 183 10.96 -25.07 15.78
C LYS A 183 11.04 -25.25 14.25
N ASP A 184 10.05 -25.90 13.65
CA ASP A 184 10.02 -26.22 12.22
C ASP A 184 9.35 -25.11 11.39
N TYR A 185 8.80 -24.08 12.05
CA TYR A 185 8.39 -22.83 11.43
C TYR A 185 9.51 -21.79 11.54
N SER A 186 9.88 -21.22 10.39
CA SER A 186 10.95 -20.21 10.27
C SER A 186 10.46 -18.89 9.67
N GLY A 187 9.17 -18.80 9.32
CA GLY A 187 8.55 -17.54 8.95
C GLY A 187 8.43 -16.63 10.17
N PHE A 188 8.25 -15.34 9.93
CA PHE A 188 7.94 -14.38 11.00
C PHE A 188 6.43 -14.14 11.06
N ILE A 189 5.94 -13.78 12.25
CA ILE A 189 4.53 -13.46 12.50
C ILE A 189 4.45 -11.97 12.84
N GLY A 190 3.58 -11.25 12.14
CA GLY A 190 3.49 -9.79 12.18
C GLY A 190 4.45 -9.09 11.23
N LEU A 191 4.51 -7.76 11.33
CA LEU A 191 5.46 -6.95 10.57
C LEU A 191 6.75 -6.75 11.36
N LYS A 192 7.87 -6.58 10.65
CA LYS A 192 9.13 -6.18 11.31
C LYS A 192 9.06 -4.68 11.59
N PRO A 193 9.67 -4.16 12.69
CA PRO A 193 9.72 -2.72 12.93
C PRO A 193 10.30 -1.90 11.78
N VAL A 194 11.23 -2.49 11.05
CA VAL A 194 11.80 -1.95 9.82
C VAL A 194 11.71 -3.01 8.74
N ASN A 195 11.01 -2.70 7.65
CA ASN A 195 11.08 -3.48 6.42
C ASN A 195 12.49 -3.34 5.84
N LYS A 196 13.14 -4.47 5.59
CA LYS A 196 14.45 -4.58 4.93
C LYS A 196 14.42 -5.59 3.79
N ASP A 197 13.23 -5.88 3.29
CA ASP A 197 13.01 -6.88 2.24
C ASP A 197 13.62 -6.40 0.91
N VAL A 198 13.87 -5.09 0.78
CA VAL A 198 14.53 -4.46 -0.37
C VAL A 198 15.82 -3.77 0.07
N GLN A 199 16.92 -4.11 -0.60
CA GLN A 199 18.21 -3.48 -0.38
C GLN A 199 18.13 -1.97 -0.62
N ASP A 200 18.67 -1.18 0.31
CA ASP A 200 18.75 0.29 0.27
C ASP A 200 17.41 1.05 0.29
N LYS A 201 16.28 0.35 0.51
CA LYS A 201 14.93 0.92 0.59
C LYS A 201 14.23 0.52 1.90
N HIS A 202 14.95 0.66 3.00
CA HIS A 202 14.39 0.34 4.31
C HIS A 202 13.36 1.37 4.75
N PHE A 203 12.26 0.91 5.34
CA PHE A 203 11.23 1.79 5.91
C PHE A 203 10.64 1.20 7.18
N ARG A 204 9.98 2.03 7.99
CA ARG A 204 9.29 1.54 9.21
C ARG A 204 7.90 1.04 8.83
N GLU A 205 7.60 -0.22 9.12
CA GLU A 205 6.27 -0.82 8.90
C GLU A 205 5.24 -0.31 9.91
N TYR A 206 5.66 -0.14 11.16
CA TYR A 206 4.82 0.44 12.21
C TYR A 206 4.95 1.96 12.17
N ARG A 207 3.97 2.60 11.56
CA ARG A 207 3.75 4.05 11.63
C ARG A 207 2.33 4.35 12.07
N GLN A 208 2.09 4.13 13.35
CA GLN A 208 1.33 5.08 14.14
C GLN A 208 2.10 5.26 15.45
N ALA A 209 2.72 6.42 15.61
CA ALA A 209 3.27 6.84 16.89
C ALA A 209 2.69 8.21 17.22
N LYS A 210 1.64 8.15 18.06
CA LYS A 210 0.94 9.21 18.80
C LYS A 210 -0.12 10.02 18.06
#